data_AF-A0A0D8X619-F1
#
_entry.id   AF-A0A0D8X619-F1
#
_cell.length_a   1.000
_cell.length_b   1.000
_cell.length_c   1.000
_cell.angle_alpha   90.00
_cell.angle_beta   90.00
_cell.angle_gamma   90.00
#
_symmetry.space_group_name_H-M   'P 1'
#
loop_
_entity.id
_entity.type
_entity.pdbx_description
1 polymer ?
#
loop_
_entity_poly.entity_id
_entity_poly.type
_entity_poly.pdbx_seq_one_letter_code
_entity_poly.pdbx_strand_id
1 'polypeptide(L)'
;MLLYVPQAARFLLLSSGAKSIIILISRPRPFDIRREEDEMLRKSFDGSCSERHLEMLDYLEKFMNAYPGTPKIAQVWPTWLAHETLKDIYHTDEHFLNFFKKNRVQIDQSFFFFMGDHGPRREGILKTRLGQYENLNPFLMVLIPSIYRDTPIHQQLRRKTYELMTNFDLHATLIDILK
;
A
#
# COMPACT_ATOMS: atom_id res chain seq x y z
N MET A 1 -13.16 -2.77 7.65
CA MET A 1 -13.99 -2.82 6.44
C MET A 1 -13.09 -2.40 5.29
N LEU A 2 -13.09 -3.13 4.17
CA LEU A 2 -12.32 -2.75 2.99
C LEU A 2 -13.05 -1.62 2.26
N LEU A 3 -12.31 -0.63 1.75
CA LEU A 3 -12.83 0.38 0.84
C LEU A 3 -11.91 0.43 -0.38
N TYR A 4 -12.43 -0.04 -1.53
CA TYR A 4 -11.87 0.32 -2.83
C TYR A 4 -12.29 1.75 -3.10
N VAL A 5 -11.32 2.63 -3.30
CA VAL A 5 -11.58 4.01 -3.69
C VAL A 5 -11.11 4.11 -5.14
N PRO A 6 -12.01 4.14 -6.15
CA PRO A 6 -11.71 4.95 -7.32
C PRO A 6 -11.61 6.33 -6.72
N GLN A 7 -10.35 6.64 -6.48
CA GLN A 7 -9.83 7.83 -5.86
C GLN A 7 -10.92 8.91 -5.70
N ALA A 8 -11.33 9.28 -4.48
CA ALA A 8 -11.55 10.70 -4.12
C ALA A 8 -11.26 10.94 -2.62
N ALA A 9 -11.17 12.15 -2.06
CA ALA A 9 -11.12 13.54 -2.50
C ALA A 9 -10.43 14.31 -1.34
N ARG A 10 -10.46 15.64 -1.35
CA ARG A 10 -9.94 16.49 -0.26
C ARG A 10 -10.55 16.12 1.10
N PHE A 11 -9.71 15.64 2.02
CA PHE A 11 -10.06 15.48 3.43
C PHE A 11 -9.62 16.70 4.25
N LEU A 12 -10.37 16.93 5.33
CA LEU A 12 -9.84 17.54 6.56
C LEU A 12 -9.95 16.46 7.63
N LEU A 13 -8.83 15.90 8.09
CA LEU A 13 -8.82 15.07 9.29
C LEU A 13 -8.47 15.97 10.48
N LEU A 14 -9.40 16.07 11.44
CA LEU A 14 -9.13 16.71 12.72
C LEU A 14 -8.14 15.83 13.50
N SER A 15 -7.26 16.47 14.27
CA SER A 15 -6.05 15.86 14.85
C SER A 15 -6.32 14.52 15.51
N SER A 16 -5.47 13.56 15.18
CA SER A 16 -5.80 12.14 15.28
C SER A 16 -4.66 11.42 15.97
N GLY A 17 -4.89 10.93 17.19
CA GLY A 17 -3.93 10.16 18.00
C GLY A 17 -3.61 8.76 17.47
N ALA A 18 -3.51 8.61 16.14
CA ALA A 18 -3.19 7.37 15.47
C ALA A 18 -1.73 6.98 15.73
N LYS A 19 -1.53 5.70 16.04
CA LYS A 19 -0.23 5.21 16.50
C LYS A 19 0.76 4.89 15.38
N SER A 20 0.29 4.70 14.15
CA SER A 20 1.15 4.45 12.98
C SER A 20 0.44 4.70 11.65
N ILE A 21 1.23 5.05 10.64
CA ILE A 21 0.84 5.10 9.22
C ILE A 21 1.69 4.07 8.45
N ILE A 22 1.06 3.25 7.61
CA ILE A 22 1.74 2.32 6.71
C ILE A 22 1.25 2.58 5.29
N ILE A 23 2.20 2.79 4.37
CA ILE A 23 1.94 3.14 2.97
C ILE A 23 2.67 2.13 2.08
N LEU A 24 1.99 1.57 1.10
CA LEU A 24 2.59 0.69 0.09
C LEU A 24 2.33 1.26 -1.32
N ILE A 25 3.37 1.40 -2.15
CA ILE A 25 3.36 2.05 -3.49
C ILE A 25 4.21 1.20 -4.49
N SER A 26 4.49 1.64 -5.73
CA SER A 26 5.37 0.93 -6.72
C SER A 26 6.43 1.87 -7.37
N ARG A 27 7.74 1.50 -7.34
CA ARG A 27 8.98 2.22 -7.83
C ARG A 27 9.56 3.43 -7.04
N PRO A 28 10.90 3.60 -6.91
CA PRO A 28 11.99 2.67 -6.57
C PRO A 28 12.42 2.81 -5.08
N ARG A 29 13.30 1.94 -4.55
CA ARG A 29 13.53 1.83 -3.09
C ARG A 29 14.92 1.35 -2.65
N PRO A 30 15.30 1.58 -1.37
CA PRO A 30 16.53 1.06 -0.77
C PRO A 30 16.76 -0.46 -0.94
N PHE A 31 15.74 -1.31 -0.77
CA PHE A 31 15.92 -2.77 -0.94
C PHE A 31 16.26 -3.16 -2.38
N ASP A 32 15.48 -2.69 -3.36
CA ASP A 32 15.70 -3.03 -4.76
C ASP A 32 17.04 -2.45 -5.26
N ILE A 33 17.36 -1.21 -4.87
CA ILE A 33 18.64 -0.54 -5.15
C ILE A 33 19.81 -1.35 -4.56
N ARG A 34 19.79 -1.66 -3.26
CA ARG A 34 20.85 -2.41 -2.58
C ARG A 34 21.04 -3.82 -3.14
N ARG A 35 20.00 -4.40 -3.76
CA ARG A 35 20.03 -5.70 -4.45
C ARG A 35 20.53 -5.58 -5.89
N GLU A 36 20.33 -4.45 -6.56
CA GLU A 36 20.89 -4.18 -7.90
C GLU A 36 22.38 -3.81 -7.84
N GLU A 37 22.81 -3.11 -6.77
CA GLU A 37 24.20 -2.69 -6.53
C GLU A 37 25.15 -3.82 -6.11
N ASP A 38 24.63 -4.95 -5.60
CA ASP A 38 25.44 -6.06 -5.05
C ASP A 38 25.16 -7.35 -5.81
N GLU A 39 26.13 -7.79 -6.58
CA GLU A 39 26.00 -8.97 -7.43
C GLU A 39 25.80 -10.26 -6.63
N MET A 40 26.39 -10.40 -5.44
CA MET A 40 26.20 -11.58 -4.59
C MET A 40 24.79 -11.62 -4.03
N LEU A 41 24.30 -10.49 -3.51
CA LEU A 41 22.93 -10.38 -3.02
C LEU A 41 21.92 -10.60 -4.15
N ARG A 42 22.17 -10.04 -5.34
CA ARG A 42 21.36 -10.24 -6.54
C ARG A 42 21.28 -11.70 -6.94
N LYS A 43 22.43 -12.38 -7.09
CA LYS A 43 22.54 -13.80 -7.43
C LYS A 43 21.90 -14.70 -6.38
N SER A 44 22.06 -14.37 -5.10
CA SER A 44 21.41 -15.10 -4.00
C SER A 44 19.90 -15.04 -4.11
N PHE A 45 19.31 -13.85 -4.32
CA PHE A 45 17.87 -13.72 -4.49
C PHE A 45 17.37 -14.33 -5.80
N ASP A 46 17.96 -13.98 -6.95
CA ASP A 46 17.53 -14.47 -8.27
C ASP A 46 17.75 -15.99 -8.45
N GLY A 47 18.66 -16.60 -7.68
CA GLY A 47 18.90 -18.05 -7.63
C GLY A 47 18.18 -18.78 -6.48
N SER A 48 17.41 -18.07 -5.66
CA SER A 48 16.59 -18.64 -4.58
C SER A 48 15.12 -18.71 -4.99
N CYS A 49 14.33 -19.47 -4.23
CA CYS A 49 12.86 -19.40 -4.28
C CYS A 49 12.28 -18.28 -3.39
N SER A 50 13.07 -17.28 -2.95
CA SER A 50 12.55 -16.17 -2.14
C SER A 50 11.87 -15.11 -3.02
N GLU A 51 10.63 -14.79 -2.66
CA GLU A 51 9.85 -13.75 -3.31
C GLU A 51 10.06 -12.39 -2.63
N ARG A 52 10.37 -11.37 -3.43
CA ARG A 52 10.87 -10.06 -2.95
C ARG A 52 9.90 -9.38 -1.97
N HIS A 53 8.59 -9.53 -2.13
CA HIS A 53 7.59 -8.97 -1.21
C HIS A 53 7.53 -9.68 0.14
N LEU A 54 7.90 -10.97 0.24
CA LEU A 54 7.93 -11.68 1.52
C LEU A 54 8.97 -11.06 2.47
N GLU A 55 10.18 -10.82 1.97
CA GLU A 55 11.25 -10.11 2.70
C GLU A 55 10.83 -8.71 3.13
N MET A 56 10.10 -8.01 2.26
CA MET A 56 9.59 -6.66 2.52
C MET A 56 8.48 -6.64 3.60
N LEU A 57 7.61 -7.66 3.60
CA LEU A 57 6.55 -7.84 4.60
C LEU A 57 7.12 -8.28 5.95
N ASP A 58 8.12 -9.16 5.97
CA ASP A 58 8.84 -9.55 7.20
C ASP A 58 9.60 -8.36 7.81
N TYR A 59 10.29 -7.55 6.99
CA TYR A 59 10.92 -6.32 7.46
C TYR A 59 9.88 -5.30 7.99
N LEU A 60 8.73 -5.17 7.32
CA LEU A 60 7.62 -4.33 7.79
C LEU A 60 7.10 -4.81 9.15
N GLU A 61 6.95 -6.12 9.35
CA GLU A 61 6.53 -6.70 10.63
C GLU A 61 7.55 -6.42 11.74
N LYS A 62 8.85 -6.58 11.46
CA LYS A 62 9.92 -6.22 12.41
C LYS A 62 9.86 -4.73 12.77
N PHE A 63 9.62 -3.85 11.80
CA PHE A 63 9.50 -2.41 12.03
C PHE A 63 8.24 -2.02 12.82
N MET A 64 7.08 -2.64 12.53
CA MET A 64 5.84 -2.41 13.30
C MET A 64 6.01 -2.72 14.79
N ASN A 65 6.72 -3.80 15.11
CA ASN A 65 6.92 -4.27 16.48
C ASN A 65 8.14 -3.63 17.20
N ALA A 66 9.04 -2.95 16.47
CA ALA A 66 10.10 -2.16 17.06
C ALA A 66 9.55 -0.94 17.83
N TYR A 67 10.36 -0.34 18.71
CA TYR A 67 10.05 0.92 19.42
C TYR A 67 8.59 1.04 19.93
N PRO A 68 8.16 0.22 20.90
CA PRO A 68 6.79 0.26 21.41
C PRO A 68 6.41 1.64 21.96
N GLY A 69 5.19 2.09 21.66
CA GLY A 69 4.70 3.42 22.09
C GLY A 69 5.16 4.59 21.21
N THR A 70 6.22 4.45 20.41
CA THR A 70 6.65 5.48 19.45
C THR A 70 5.78 5.46 18.19
N PRO A 71 5.22 6.61 17.74
CA PRO A 71 4.54 6.72 16.46
C PRO A 71 5.46 6.37 15.29
N LYS A 72 4.91 5.73 14.24
CA LYS A 72 5.69 5.26 13.09
C LYS A 72 5.07 5.66 11.76
N ILE A 73 5.92 5.90 10.78
CA ILE A 73 5.54 5.90 9.37
C ILE A 73 6.40 4.86 8.63
N ALA A 74 5.75 3.97 7.87
CA ALA A 74 6.42 2.99 7.03
C ALA A 74 6.00 3.19 5.57
N GLN A 75 6.97 3.12 4.65
CA GLN A 75 6.71 3.10 3.21
C GLN A 75 7.36 1.85 2.58
N VAL A 76 6.56 0.82 2.28
CA VAL A 76 7.04 -0.50 1.82
C VAL A 76 6.37 -0.89 0.52
N TRP A 77 7.12 -0.97 -0.58
CA TRP A 77 6.56 -0.38 -1.81
C TRP A 77 6.83 -1.28 -3.06
N PRO A 78 6.10 -2.42 -3.21
CA PRO A 78 6.56 -3.67 -3.84
C PRO A 78 6.78 -3.62 -5.36
N THR A 79 7.97 -3.17 -5.77
CA THR A 79 8.32 -2.85 -7.17
C THR A 79 7.99 -3.91 -8.21
N TRP A 80 8.10 -5.21 -7.90
CA TRP A 80 7.94 -6.30 -8.88
C TRP A 80 6.59 -7.02 -8.82
N LEU A 81 5.72 -6.68 -7.86
CA LEU A 81 4.46 -7.39 -7.57
C LEU A 81 3.45 -7.42 -8.72
N ALA A 82 3.46 -6.39 -9.57
CA ALA A 82 2.49 -6.17 -10.64
C ALA A 82 3.10 -5.46 -11.86
N HIS A 83 4.43 -5.39 -11.94
CA HIS A 83 5.12 -4.39 -12.77
C HIS A 83 5.34 -4.85 -14.22
N GLU A 84 5.67 -6.12 -14.44
CA GLU A 84 5.82 -6.72 -15.78
C GLU A 84 4.64 -7.62 -16.19
N THR A 85 3.94 -8.22 -15.22
CA THR A 85 2.71 -8.99 -15.40
C THR A 85 1.73 -8.73 -14.25
N LEU A 86 0.43 -8.95 -14.48
CA LEU A 86 -0.58 -8.96 -13.41
C LEU A 86 -0.82 -10.36 -12.81
N LYS A 87 -0.25 -11.41 -13.41
CA LYS A 87 -0.48 -12.80 -13.00
C LYS A 87 0.08 -13.06 -11.60
N ASP A 88 1.22 -12.45 -11.28
CA ASP A 88 1.90 -12.58 -10.00
C ASP A 88 1.00 -12.15 -8.83
N ILE A 89 0.13 -11.15 -9.02
CA ILE A 89 -0.79 -10.65 -7.98
C ILE A 89 -1.63 -11.77 -7.38
N TYR A 90 -2.18 -12.67 -8.21
CA TYR A 90 -3.02 -13.78 -7.75
C TYR A 90 -2.27 -14.77 -6.86
N HIS A 91 -1.01 -15.07 -7.19
CA HIS A 91 -0.14 -15.91 -6.36
C HIS A 91 0.13 -15.24 -5.00
N THR A 92 0.30 -13.92 -4.98
CA THR A 92 0.61 -13.20 -3.74
C THR A 92 -0.57 -12.98 -2.78
N ASP A 93 -1.82 -13.22 -3.21
CA ASP A 93 -3.00 -12.88 -2.40
C ASP A 93 -3.01 -13.60 -1.05
N GLU A 94 -2.66 -14.90 -1.00
CA GLU A 94 -2.51 -15.64 0.25
C GLU A 94 -1.38 -15.09 1.13
N HIS A 95 -0.28 -14.63 0.53
CA HIS A 95 0.86 -14.06 1.27
C HIS A 95 0.46 -12.76 1.98
N PHE A 96 -0.23 -11.85 1.27
CA PHE A 96 -0.76 -10.63 1.87
C PHE A 96 -1.88 -10.93 2.88
N LEU A 97 -2.82 -11.83 2.57
CA LEU A 97 -3.89 -12.24 3.49
C LEU A 97 -3.33 -12.78 4.81
N ASN A 98 -2.30 -13.62 4.75
CA ASN A 98 -1.65 -14.17 5.93
C ASN A 98 -0.89 -13.09 6.72
N PHE A 99 -0.20 -12.16 6.05
CA PHE A 99 0.40 -10.98 6.69
C PHE A 99 -0.65 -10.12 7.42
N PHE A 100 -1.79 -9.80 6.78
CA PHE A 100 -2.87 -9.01 7.38
C PHE A 100 -3.56 -9.72 8.55
N LYS A 101 -3.75 -11.05 8.46
CA LYS A 101 -4.28 -11.86 9.58
C LYS A 101 -3.32 -11.88 10.77
N LYS A 102 -2.04 -12.16 10.54
CA LYS A 102 -0.98 -12.24 11.56
C LYS A 102 -0.79 -10.90 12.28
N ASN A 103 -0.72 -9.81 11.52
CA ASN A 103 -0.46 -8.46 12.02
C ASN A 103 -1.73 -7.65 12.37
N ARG A 104 -2.88 -8.33 12.48
CA ARG A 104 -4.20 -7.69 12.64
C ARG A 104 -4.23 -6.64 13.75
N VAL A 105 -3.63 -6.90 14.91
CA VAL A 105 -3.66 -5.97 16.07
C VAL A 105 -2.99 -4.64 15.75
N GLN A 106 -1.80 -4.66 15.11
CA GLN A 106 -1.08 -3.43 14.75
C GLN A 106 -1.82 -2.67 13.64
N ILE A 107 -2.30 -3.40 12.62
CA ILE A 107 -3.00 -2.83 11.47
C ILE A 107 -4.37 -2.25 11.88
N ASP A 108 -5.06 -2.86 12.85
CA ASP A 108 -6.32 -2.36 13.39
C ASP A 108 -6.17 -1.04 14.18
N GLN A 109 -4.95 -0.70 14.60
CA GLN A 109 -4.60 0.56 15.29
C GLN A 109 -3.92 1.59 14.38
N SER A 110 -3.75 1.27 13.09
CA SER A 110 -2.97 2.06 12.12
C SER A 110 -3.81 2.54 10.95
N PHE A 111 -3.41 3.64 10.33
CA PHE A 111 -3.83 3.95 8.97
C PHE A 111 -2.98 3.14 7.99
N PHE A 112 -3.61 2.39 7.10
CA PHE A 112 -2.93 1.54 6.11
C PHE A 112 -3.41 1.88 4.71
N PHE A 113 -2.48 2.21 3.82
CA PHE A 113 -2.73 2.54 2.41
C PHE A 113 -2.03 1.52 1.52
N PHE A 114 -2.80 0.79 0.70
CA PHE A 114 -2.27 -0.11 -0.33
C PHE A 114 -2.64 0.47 -1.70
N MET A 115 -1.65 0.94 -2.46
CA MET A 115 -1.88 1.64 -3.71
C MET A 115 -0.87 1.28 -4.82
N GLY A 116 -1.29 1.42 -6.07
CA GLY A 116 -0.39 1.48 -7.22
C GLY A 116 0.07 2.92 -7.49
N ASP A 117 1.29 3.10 -8.00
CA ASP A 117 1.75 4.37 -8.59
C ASP A 117 1.02 4.67 -9.92
N HIS A 118 0.73 3.63 -10.69
CA HIS A 118 -0.01 3.65 -11.94
C HIS A 118 -0.94 2.43 -12.04
N GLY A 119 -1.97 2.51 -12.88
CA GLY A 119 -2.72 1.33 -13.27
C GLY A 119 -1.93 0.40 -14.21
N PRO A 120 -2.47 -0.76 -14.59
CA PRO A 120 -1.76 -1.75 -15.38
C PRO A 120 -1.38 -1.25 -16.78
N ARG A 121 -0.19 -1.60 -17.28
CA ARG A 121 0.33 -1.14 -18.60
C ARG A 121 1.06 -2.18 -19.45
N ARG A 122 1.23 -3.40 -18.93
CA ARG A 122 1.98 -4.48 -19.59
C ARG A 122 1.05 -5.53 -20.20
N GLU A 123 1.63 -6.59 -20.74
CA GLU A 123 0.92 -7.72 -21.36
C GLU A 123 -0.13 -7.34 -22.42
N GLY A 124 0.03 -6.16 -23.04
CA GLY A 124 -0.87 -5.65 -24.08
C GLY A 124 -2.19 -5.06 -23.57
N ILE A 125 -2.39 -4.86 -22.26
CA ILE A 125 -3.66 -4.35 -21.71
C ILE A 125 -4.09 -3.01 -22.32
N LEU A 126 -3.13 -2.13 -22.61
CA LEU A 126 -3.31 -0.82 -23.27
C LEU A 126 -3.84 -0.89 -24.71
N LYS A 127 -3.86 -2.09 -25.34
CA LYS A 127 -4.49 -2.29 -26.65
C LYS A 127 -6.01 -2.23 -26.58
N THR A 128 -6.58 -2.37 -25.38
CA THR A 128 -8.04 -2.27 -25.15
C THR A 128 -8.39 -0.90 -24.60
N ARG A 129 -9.56 -0.36 -25.00
CA ARG A 129 -10.07 0.91 -24.47
C ARG A 129 -10.26 0.87 -22.94
N LEU A 130 -10.72 -0.26 -22.40
CA LEU A 130 -10.85 -0.45 -20.95
C LEU A 130 -9.49 -0.40 -20.26
N GLY A 131 -8.49 -1.12 -20.78
CA GLY A 131 -7.14 -1.11 -20.22
C GLY A 131 -6.45 0.25 -20.24
N GLN A 132 -6.81 1.16 -21.14
CA GLN A 132 -6.37 2.55 -21.12
C GLN A 132 -7.01 3.34 -19.97
N TYR A 133 -8.30 3.11 -19.66
CA TYR A 133 -8.93 3.70 -18.48
C TYR A 133 -8.36 3.12 -17.19
N GLU A 134 -8.18 1.79 -17.11
CA GLU A 134 -7.56 1.14 -15.95
C GLU A 134 -6.14 1.65 -15.70
N ASN A 135 -5.34 1.88 -16.76
CA ASN A 135 -3.99 2.45 -16.62
C ASN A 135 -3.99 3.82 -15.92
N LEU A 136 -4.99 4.64 -16.18
CA LEU A 136 -5.19 5.97 -15.61
C LEU A 136 -5.94 5.94 -14.26
N ASN A 137 -6.29 4.76 -13.76
CA ASN A 137 -6.98 4.54 -12.48
C ASN A 137 -6.12 3.66 -11.56
N PRO A 138 -5.08 4.22 -10.90
CA PRO A 138 -4.24 3.46 -9.97
C PRO A 138 -5.08 2.91 -8.82
N PHE A 139 -4.92 1.61 -8.54
CA PHE A 139 -5.59 0.95 -7.42
C PHE A 139 -5.31 1.67 -6.10
N LEU A 140 -6.34 1.80 -5.26
CA LEU A 140 -6.21 2.32 -3.91
C LEU A 140 -7.18 1.60 -2.96
N MET A 141 -6.62 1.07 -1.86
CA MET A 141 -7.33 0.57 -0.70
C MET A 141 -6.86 1.31 0.55
N VAL A 142 -7.80 1.73 1.40
CA VAL A 142 -7.51 2.36 2.68
C VAL A 142 -8.15 1.56 3.82
N LEU A 143 -7.35 1.23 4.84
CA LEU A 143 -7.82 0.78 6.15
C LEU A 143 -7.59 1.91 7.16
N ILE A 144 -8.59 2.14 8.00
CA ILE A 144 -8.51 3.10 9.11
C ILE A 144 -8.47 2.35 10.46
N PRO A 145 -7.85 2.96 11.48
CA PRO A 145 -7.91 2.46 12.85
C PRO A 145 -9.34 2.18 13.30
N SER A 146 -9.55 1.14 14.10
CA SER A 146 -10.89 0.71 14.54
C SER A 146 -11.67 1.80 15.25
N ILE A 147 -11.00 2.67 16.02
CA ILE A 147 -11.59 3.84 16.68
C ILE A 147 -12.27 4.83 15.71
N TYR A 148 -11.82 4.90 14.44
CA TYR A 148 -12.44 5.76 13.42
C TYR A 148 -13.55 5.06 12.63
N ARG A 149 -13.80 3.76 12.83
CA ARG A 149 -14.85 3.05 12.11
C ARG A 149 -16.22 3.52 12.56
N ASP A 150 -17.09 3.69 11.56
CA ASP A 150 -18.48 4.15 11.65
C ASP A 150 -18.71 5.57 12.21
N THR A 151 -17.63 6.24 12.60
CA THR A 151 -17.56 7.69 12.79
C THR A 151 -17.85 8.46 11.48
N PRO A 152 -18.09 9.79 11.54
CA PRO A 152 -18.25 10.62 10.35
C PRO A 152 -17.09 10.53 9.35
N ILE A 153 -15.86 10.26 9.81
CA ILE A 153 -14.68 10.06 8.96
C ILE A 153 -14.85 8.80 8.09
N HIS A 154 -15.27 7.68 8.67
CA HIS A 154 -15.56 6.44 7.91
C HIS A 154 -16.71 6.64 6.92
N GLN A 155 -17.69 7.47 7.27
CA GLN A 155 -18.80 7.80 6.38
C GLN A 155 -18.36 8.69 5.21
N GLN A 156 -17.48 9.67 5.42
CA GLN A 156 -16.89 10.43 4.32
C GLN A 156 -16.03 9.54 3.42
N LEU A 157 -15.17 8.68 3.99
CA LEU A 157 -14.37 7.73 3.19
C LEU A 157 -15.26 6.81 2.35
N ARG A 158 -16.37 6.32 2.89
CA ARG A 158 -17.41 5.57 2.14
C ARG A 158 -18.09 6.37 1.02
N ARG A 159 -18.18 7.70 1.11
CA ARG A 159 -18.72 8.54 0.03
C ARG A 159 -17.68 8.77 -1.05
N LYS A 160 -16.41 8.90 -0.65
CA LYS A 160 -15.31 9.15 -1.58
C LYS A 160 -14.98 7.99 -2.51
N THR A 161 -15.53 6.80 -2.28
CA THR A 161 -15.45 5.68 -3.24
C THR A 161 -16.25 5.89 -4.53
N TYR A 162 -16.79 7.08 -4.77
CA TYR A 162 -17.64 7.43 -5.91
C TYR A 162 -17.30 8.82 -6.52
N GLU A 163 -16.10 9.35 -6.30
CA GLU A 163 -15.65 10.68 -6.73
C GLU A 163 -14.26 10.59 -7.45
N LEU A 164 -13.46 11.66 -7.66
CA LEU A 164 -12.17 11.68 -8.42
C LEU A 164 -10.96 12.34 -7.67
N MET A 165 -9.95 11.59 -7.17
CA MET A 165 -8.71 12.06 -6.49
C MET A 165 -7.60 12.27 -7.51
N THR A 166 -6.62 12.95 -6.99
CA THR A 166 -5.22 12.88 -7.34
C THR A 166 -4.40 12.37 -6.15
N ASN A 167 -3.12 12.10 -6.37
CA ASN A 167 -2.17 11.91 -5.27
C ASN A 167 -2.04 13.14 -4.34
N PHE A 168 -2.56 14.31 -4.71
CA PHE A 168 -2.63 15.48 -3.82
C PHE A 168 -3.65 15.29 -2.68
N ASP A 169 -4.74 14.55 -2.91
CA ASP A 169 -5.74 14.26 -1.88
C ASP A 169 -5.18 13.26 -0.85
N LEU A 170 -4.42 12.25 -1.31
CA LEU A 170 -3.65 11.37 -0.45
C LEU A 170 -2.58 12.13 0.34
N HIS A 171 -1.84 13.04 -0.31
CA HIS A 171 -0.86 13.88 0.37
C HIS A 171 -1.52 14.72 1.48
N ALA A 172 -2.62 15.42 1.19
CA ALA A 172 -3.37 16.19 2.19
C ALA A 172 -3.86 15.30 3.35
N THR A 173 -4.38 14.11 3.04
CA THR A 173 -4.82 13.13 4.04
C THR A 173 -3.68 12.69 4.95
N LEU A 174 -2.50 12.39 4.39
CA LEU A 174 -1.31 12.02 5.17
C LEU A 174 -0.81 13.17 6.05
N ILE A 175 -0.80 14.40 5.53
CA ILE A 175 -0.42 15.60 6.29
C ILE A 175 -1.39 15.86 7.46
N ASP A 176 -2.69 15.59 7.31
CA ASP A 176 -3.64 15.75 8.40
C ASP A 176 -3.57 14.62 9.45
N ILE A 177 -3.22 13.38 9.07
CA ILE A 177 -3.01 12.28 10.04
C ILE A 177 -1.78 12.57 10.92
N LEU A 178 -0.80 13.32 10.42
CA LEU A 178 0.43 13.67 11.12
C LEU A 178 0.30 14.88 12.08
N LYS A 179 -0.91 15.44 12.26
CA LYS A 179 -1.21 16.57 13.16
C LYS A 179 -1.89 16.13 14.46
#